data_AF-A0A1Y5HXR2-F1
#
_entry.id   AF-A0A1Y5HXR2-F1
#
_cell.length_a   1.000
_cell.length_b   1.000
_cell.length_c   1.000
_cell.angle_alpha   90.00
_cell.angle_beta   90.00
_cell.angle_gamma   90.00
#
_symmetry.space_group_name_H-M   'P 1'
#
loop_
_entity.id
_entity.type
_entity.pdbx_description
1 polymer ?
#
loop_
_entity_poly.entity_id
_entity_poly.type
_entity_poly.pdbx_seq_one_letter_code
_entity_poly.pdbx_strand_id
1 'polypeptide(L)'
;MNTVRAERCVTGALLGKREVAKITSVLTAVQTLPALAIVDDRLNGDGTGLPLGINDGALGIILASVPLVIFSLYFTAGKQDAGIVSGGKDDDSGLSL
;
A
#
# COMPACT_ATOMS: atom_id res chain seq x y z
N MET A 1 -32.05 41.06 -33.57
CA MET A 1 -31.08 41.82 -32.74
C MET A 1 -30.78 41.19 -31.36
N ASN A 2 -31.27 39.98 -31.02
CA ASN A 2 -31.13 39.42 -29.66
C ASN A 2 -30.10 38.29 -29.50
N THR A 3 -29.53 37.76 -30.57
CA THR A 3 -28.63 36.60 -30.54
C THR A 3 -27.18 36.95 -30.19
N VAL A 4 -26.72 38.16 -30.52
CA VAL A 4 -25.32 38.63 -30.27
C VAL A 4 -25.05 38.98 -28.79
N ARG A 5 -26.10 39.04 -27.95
CA ARG A 5 -25.99 39.34 -26.51
C ARG A 5 -25.86 38.07 -25.67
N ALA A 6 -26.38 36.93 -26.14
CA ALA A 6 -26.32 35.66 -25.43
C ALA A 6 -24.90 35.07 -25.43
N GLU A 7 -24.17 35.14 -26.55
CA GLU A 7 -22.82 34.55 -26.67
C GLU A 7 -21.75 35.27 -25.83
N ARG A 8 -21.90 36.59 -25.62
CA ARG A 8 -21.02 37.36 -24.74
C ARG A 8 -21.20 37.02 -23.25
N CYS A 9 -22.42 36.68 -22.84
CA CYS A 9 -22.71 36.27 -21.46
C CYS A 9 -22.03 34.94 -21.10
N VAL A 10 -22.06 33.98 -22.04
CA VAL A 10 -21.45 32.65 -21.86
C VAL A 10 -19.93 32.72 -21.85
N THR A 11 -19.34 33.56 -22.71
CA THR A 11 -17.88 33.71 -22.83
C THR A 11 -17.25 34.42 -21.61
N GLY A 12 -17.94 35.41 -21.04
CA GLY A 12 -17.49 36.10 -19.82
C GLY A 12 -17.48 35.21 -18.57
N ALA A 13 -18.45 34.30 -18.45
CA ALA A 13 -18.55 33.37 -17.32
C ALA A 13 -17.47 32.28 -17.34
N LEU A 14 -16.95 31.91 -18.51
CA LEU A 14 -15.88 30.90 -18.64
C LEU A 14 -14.49 31.48 -18.35
N LEU A 15 -14.28 32.78 -18.59
CA LEU A 15 -13.00 33.46 -18.33
C LEU A 15 -12.73 33.60 -16.82
N GLY A 16 -13.76 33.94 -16.02
CA GLY A 16 -13.65 33.99 -14.56
C GLY A 16 -13.41 32.62 -13.91
N LYS A 17 -13.96 31.55 -14.48
CA LYS A 17 -13.73 30.16 -14.03
C LYS A 17 -12.29 29.69 -14.26
N ARG A 18 -11.63 30.19 -15.31
CA ARG A 18 -10.23 29.85 -15.63
C ARG A 18 -9.23 30.51 -14.69
N GLU A 19 -9.48 31.75 -14.26
CA GLU A 19 -8.63 32.42 -13.27
C GLU A 19 -8.78 31.79 -11.88
N VAL A 20 -10.01 31.43 -11.49
CA VAL A 20 -10.25 30.69 -10.23
C VAL A 20 -9.57 29.33 -10.27
N ALA A 21 -9.64 28.60 -11.40
CA ALA A 21 -8.95 27.31 -11.54
C ALA A 21 -7.43 27.42 -11.39
N LYS A 22 -6.80 28.50 -11.88
CA LYS A 22 -5.36 28.75 -11.69
C LYS A 22 -5.03 29.00 -10.22
N ILE A 23 -5.82 29.83 -9.53
CA ILE A 23 -5.59 30.14 -8.11
C ILE A 23 -5.82 28.90 -7.23
N THR A 24 -6.84 28.09 -7.54
CA THR A 24 -7.08 26.81 -6.85
C THR A 24 -5.94 25.81 -7.11
N SER A 25 -5.36 25.78 -8.31
CA SER A 25 -4.21 24.92 -8.63
C SER A 25 -2.94 25.31 -7.86
N VAL A 26 -2.73 26.61 -7.63
CA VAL A 26 -1.60 27.11 -6.84
C VAL A 26 -1.82 26.85 -5.36
N LEU A 27 -3.05 27.03 -4.85
CA LEU A 27 -3.37 26.76 -3.44
C LEU A 27 -3.24 25.27 -3.13
N THR A 28 -3.73 24.39 -4.00
CA THR A 28 -3.52 22.93 -3.87
C THR A 28 -2.05 22.53 -4.00
N ALA A 29 -1.28 23.18 -4.89
CA ALA A 29 0.16 22.97 -4.97
C ALA A 29 0.90 23.39 -3.68
N VAL A 30 0.46 24.46 -3.00
CA VAL A 30 1.01 24.88 -1.71
C VAL A 30 0.65 23.92 -0.58
N GLN A 31 -0.52 23.25 -0.63
CA GLN A 31 -0.87 22.19 0.32
C GLN A 31 -0.14 20.86 0.05
N THR A 32 0.42 20.68 -1.14
CA THR A 32 1.30 19.55 -1.47
C THR A 32 2.79 19.85 -1.24
N LEU A 33 3.13 21.08 -0.85
CA LEU A 33 4.50 21.37 -0.42
C LEU A 33 4.74 20.59 0.88
N PRO A 34 5.76 19.70 0.93
CA PRO A 34 6.12 19.05 2.17
C PRO A 34 6.46 20.16 3.18
N ALA A 35 5.72 20.22 4.27
CA ALA A 35 6.00 21.13 5.37
C ALA A 35 7.39 20.78 5.91
N LEU A 36 8.40 21.59 5.58
CA LEU A 36 9.76 21.46 6.09
C LEU A 36 9.77 21.86 7.58
N ALA A 37 9.25 20.97 8.43
CA ALA A 37 9.25 21.12 9.88
C ALA A 37 9.76 19.82 10.52
N ILE A 38 10.85 19.98 11.29
CA ILE A 38 11.46 19.06 12.28
C ILE A 38 12.45 17.98 11.77
N VAL A 39 13.69 18.45 11.60
CA VAL A 39 15.00 17.82 11.90
C VAL A 39 15.41 16.49 11.21
N ASP A 40 14.55 15.54 10.85
CA ASP A 40 14.95 14.35 10.06
C ASP A 40 13.75 13.70 9.34
N ASP A 41 14.00 13.02 8.21
CA ASP A 41 13.00 12.13 7.60
C ASP A 41 12.78 10.91 8.51
N ARG A 42 11.59 10.85 9.11
CA ARG A 42 11.17 9.75 9.98
C ARG A 42 10.21 8.85 9.22
N LEU A 43 10.20 7.58 9.63
CA LEU A 43 9.35 6.56 9.00
C LEU A 43 7.91 6.56 9.56
N ASN A 44 7.65 7.32 10.64
CA ASN A 44 6.34 7.61 11.25
C ASN A 44 5.40 6.39 11.39
N GLY A 45 5.95 5.22 11.75
CA GLY A 45 5.16 4.00 11.92
C GLY A 45 4.47 3.88 13.30
N ASP A 46 4.81 4.74 14.26
CA ASP A 46 4.25 4.71 15.61
C ASP A 46 2.80 5.20 15.65
N GLY A 47 1.93 4.48 16.37
CA GLY A 47 0.51 4.84 16.52
C GLY A 47 -0.35 4.71 15.25
N THR A 48 0.21 4.26 14.12
CA THR A 48 -0.49 4.16 12.83
C THR A 48 -1.44 2.97 12.71
N GLY A 49 -1.31 1.97 13.59
CA GLY A 49 -2.15 0.77 13.56
C GLY A 49 -1.95 -0.12 12.32
N LEU A 50 -0.81 0.01 11.64
CA LEU A 50 -0.51 -0.77 10.44
C LEU A 50 -0.49 -2.28 10.73
N PRO A 51 -1.17 -3.11 9.91
CA PRO A 51 -1.21 -4.54 10.12
C PRO A 51 0.20 -5.13 10.00
N LEU A 52 0.63 -5.84 11.05
CA LEU A 52 1.97 -6.43 11.17
C LEU A 52 3.12 -5.43 11.03
N GLY A 53 2.85 -4.11 11.15
CA GLY A 53 3.86 -3.05 10.97
C GLY A 53 4.33 -2.84 9.53
N ILE A 54 3.55 -3.29 8.53
CA ILE A 54 3.93 -3.16 7.11
C ILE A 54 3.67 -1.73 6.64
N ASN A 55 4.74 -0.95 6.48
CA ASN A 55 4.70 0.42 5.96
C ASN A 55 5.08 0.54 4.47
N ASP A 56 5.68 -0.51 3.90
CA ASP A 56 6.14 -0.59 2.52
C ASP A 56 5.83 -1.97 1.91
N GLY A 57 5.59 -2.00 0.60
CA GLY A 57 5.26 -3.23 -0.12
C GLY A 57 6.35 -4.29 -0.01
N ALA A 58 7.63 -3.92 0.04
CA ALA A 58 8.74 -4.86 0.18
C ALA A 58 8.69 -5.60 1.52
N LEU A 59 8.29 -4.93 2.62
CA LEU A 59 8.12 -5.58 3.92
C LEU A 59 7.07 -6.69 3.89
N GLY A 60 5.95 -6.46 3.19
CA GLY A 60 4.93 -7.48 2.99
C GLY A 60 5.45 -8.69 2.22
N ILE A 61 6.25 -8.45 1.17
CA ILE A 61 6.88 -9.53 0.40
C ILE A 61 7.87 -10.32 1.25
N ILE A 62 8.72 -9.66 2.03
CA ILE A 62 9.69 -10.34 2.92
C ILE A 62 8.94 -11.17 3.95
N LEU A 63 7.88 -10.61 4.56
CA LEU A 63 7.09 -11.30 5.57
C LEU A 63 6.33 -12.50 5.00
N ALA A 64 5.96 -12.47 3.72
CA ALA A 64 5.38 -13.63 3.04
C ALA A 64 6.45 -14.65 2.62
N SER A 65 7.57 -14.19 2.04
CA SER A 65 8.55 -15.06 1.39
C SER A 65 9.40 -15.83 2.39
N VAL A 66 9.85 -15.21 3.48
CA VAL A 66 10.74 -15.87 4.46
C VAL A 66 10.06 -17.09 5.10
N PRO A 67 8.87 -16.98 5.73
CA PRO A 67 8.21 -18.14 6.31
C PRO A 67 7.77 -19.14 5.23
N LEU A 68 7.37 -18.69 4.05
CA LEU A 68 7.01 -19.58 2.95
C LEU A 68 8.21 -20.39 2.44
N VAL A 69 9.38 -19.77 2.32
CA VAL A 69 10.62 -20.46 1.92
C VAL A 69 10.99 -21.51 2.97
N ILE A 70 11.01 -21.14 4.25
CA ILE A 70 11.31 -22.10 5.33
C ILE A 70 10.29 -23.24 5.34
N PHE A 71 9.00 -22.92 5.20
CA PHE A 71 7.93 -23.91 5.09
C PHE A 71 8.11 -24.82 3.86
N SER A 72 8.47 -24.26 2.71
CA SER A 72 8.72 -25.01 1.49
C SER A 72 9.90 -25.97 1.63
N LEU A 73 10.99 -25.52 2.27
CA LEU A 73 12.13 -26.38 2.59
C LEU A 73 11.73 -27.50 3.55
N TYR A 74 11.04 -27.17 4.64
CA TYR A 74 10.51 -28.14 5.59
C TYR A 74 9.61 -29.18 4.91
N PHE A 75 8.65 -28.72 4.11
CA PHE A 75 7.69 -29.56 3.41
C PHE A 75 8.36 -30.47 2.38
N THR A 76 9.36 -29.96 1.66
CA THR A 76 10.12 -30.74 0.67
C THR A 76 10.96 -31.80 1.38
N ALA A 77 11.70 -31.42 2.43
CA ALA A 77 12.50 -32.36 3.21
C ALA A 77 11.64 -33.46 3.84
N GLY A 78 10.49 -33.09 4.42
CA GLY A 78 9.55 -34.05 5.00
C GLY A 78 8.93 -35.02 3.99
N LYS A 79 8.91 -34.67 2.69
CA LYS A 79 8.49 -35.59 1.63
C LYS A 79 9.59 -36.54 1.15
N GLN A 80 10.85 -36.19 1.36
CA GLN A 80 11.99 -36.99 0.91
C GLN A 80 12.39 -38.05 1.93
N ASP A 81 12.14 -37.81 3.21
CA ASP A 81 12.41 -38.75 4.28
C ASP A 81 11.24 -39.76 4.44
N ALA A 82 11.52 -41.03 4.18
CA ALA A 82 10.53 -42.11 4.28
C ALA A 82 9.93 -42.22 5.70
N GLY A 83 10.70 -41.94 6.75
CA GLY A 83 10.24 -41.98 8.15
C GLY A 83 9.30 -40.82 8.49
N ILE A 84 9.52 -39.63 7.90
CA ILE A 84 8.62 -38.48 8.03
C ILE A 84 7.35 -38.68 7.17
N VAL A 85 7.47 -39.27 5.98
CA VAL A 85 6.33 -39.56 5.08
C VAL A 85 5.34 -40.58 5.65
N SER A 86 5.84 -41.56 6.41
CA SER A 86 5.00 -42.47 7.19
C SER A 86 4.56 -41.88 8.54
N GLY A 87 5.22 -40.80 8.99
CA GLY A 87 4.86 -40.09 10.22
C GLY A 87 3.41 -39.62 10.20
N GLY A 88 2.59 -40.16 11.10
CA GLY A 88 1.17 -39.85 11.23
C GLY A 88 0.26 -40.50 10.17
N LYS A 89 0.77 -41.46 9.38
CA LYS A 89 -0.04 -42.24 8.43
C LYS A 89 -0.83 -43.35 9.12
N ASP A 90 -0.19 -43.96 10.11
CA ASP A 90 -0.77 -44.99 10.96
C ASP A 90 -0.98 -44.43 12.37
N ASP A 91 -1.95 -44.97 13.10
CA ASP A 91 -2.32 -44.58 14.47
C ASP A 91 -1.17 -44.74 15.47
N ASP A 92 -0.25 -45.66 15.21
CA ASP A 92 0.93 -45.91 16.05
C ASP A 92 2.17 -45.07 15.65
N SER A 93 2.06 -44.17 14.66
CA SER A 93 3.20 -43.40 14.15
C SER A 93 3.64 -42.22 15.03
N GLY A 94 2.92 -41.97 16.14
CA GLY A 94 3.22 -40.90 17.09
C GLY A 94 4.24 -41.32 18.15
N LEU A 95 4.71 -40.34 18.95
CA LEU A 95 5.56 -40.62 20.10
C LEU A 95 4.71 -41.23 21.24
N SER A 96 4.90 -42.52 21.53
CA SER A 96 4.27 -43.24 22.63
C SER A 96 5.22 -43.40 23.84
N LEU A 97 4.66 -43.78 25.00
CA LEU A 97 5.39 -43.94 26.27
C LEU A 97 6.07 -45.31 26.37
#